data_AF-G7KHG8-F1
#
_entry.id   AF-G7KHG8-F1
#
_cell.length_a   1.000
_cell.length_b   1.000
_cell.length_c   1.000
_cell.angle_alpha   90.00
_cell.angle_beta   90.00
_cell.angle_gamma   90.00
#
_symmetry.space_group_name_H-M   'P 1'
#
loop_
_entity.id
_entity.type
_entity.pdbx_description
1 polymer ?
#
loop_
_entity_poly.entity_id
_entity_poly.type
_entity_poly.pdbx_seq_one_letter_code
_entity_poly.pdbx_strand_id
1 'polypeptide(L)'
;MTGNASSPTPSPSPAPLSSPTISRSITQTVNGSHKFLIQGYSLAKGMGVGKHIASDVFTVGGYQWAIYFYPDGKNPEDNSAYVSVFIALASEGTDVRALFELTLVDQSGQGKHKVHSHFDRSLESGPYTLKYKGSMWGYKRFFRRTLLESSDFLKNDCLKINCTVGVVVSAVDCPQLNSIHVPESDIGSHFGALLENNEGSDVTFDVAGEKFPGHKLVLAARSPEFRSKFFDGTDMDTQEVVVTDLEPKVFKAMLHFIYRDSLTEEVDMVSSTTSSDFPVSETLIAKLLGAADKYGLERLRLMCESRLCKDIGVSSVANILTLADHCHATELKAVCLKFATQNLAAVMRSDGFESMKEKCPWLQSEILKTVAGCDGDSCSTGEKSQSVWAQLSDGGDTIGRRVRQRH
;
A
#
# COMPACT_ATOMS: atom_id res chain seq x y z
N MET A 1 -84.55 -36.89 8.39
CA MET A 1 -84.75 -35.49 7.97
C MET A 1 -83.82 -34.61 8.77
N THR A 2 -83.21 -33.67 8.07
CA THR A 2 -82.14 -32.74 8.41
C THR A 2 -82.43 -31.83 9.61
N GLY A 3 -81.38 -31.41 10.31
CA GLY A 3 -81.42 -30.32 11.29
C GLY A 3 -80.03 -29.93 11.79
N ASN A 4 -79.26 -29.25 10.94
CA ASN A 4 -77.99 -28.59 11.25
C ASN A 4 -78.22 -27.43 12.24
N ALA A 5 -77.45 -27.36 13.31
CA ALA A 5 -77.30 -26.14 14.13
C ALA A 5 -75.81 -25.79 14.17
N SER A 6 -75.45 -24.79 13.38
CA SER A 6 -74.13 -24.17 13.28
C SER A 6 -73.84 -23.27 14.49
N SER A 7 -72.72 -23.51 15.15
CA SER A 7 -72.13 -22.64 16.17
C SER A 7 -71.46 -21.41 15.53
N PRO A 8 -71.39 -20.25 16.22
CA PRO A 8 -70.85 -19.02 15.66
C PRO A 8 -69.32 -19.04 15.64
N THR A 9 -68.74 -18.56 14.53
CA THR A 9 -67.31 -18.33 14.36
C THR A 9 -66.86 -17.08 15.16
N PRO A 10 -65.68 -17.11 15.81
CA PRO A 10 -65.14 -15.92 16.46
C PRO A 10 -64.58 -14.95 15.41
N SER A 11 -64.89 -13.67 15.58
CA SER A 11 -64.34 -12.57 14.79
C SER A 11 -62.81 -12.45 14.97
N PRO A 12 -62.03 -12.17 13.92
CA PRO A 12 -60.59 -12.02 14.05
C PRO A 12 -60.24 -10.71 14.79
N SER A 13 -59.33 -10.81 15.74
CA SER A 13 -58.74 -9.66 16.46
C SER A 13 -58.04 -8.70 15.49
N PRO A 14 -58.12 -7.37 15.68
CA PRO A 14 -57.40 -6.42 14.84
C PRO A 14 -55.89 -6.61 15.03
N ALA A 15 -55.17 -6.63 13.90
CA ALA A 15 -53.71 -6.72 13.89
C ALA A 15 -53.09 -5.48 14.56
N PRO A 16 -51.97 -5.63 15.30
CA PRO A 16 -51.32 -4.49 15.94
C PRO A 16 -50.80 -3.50 14.90
N LEU A 17 -51.25 -2.25 14.99
CA LEU A 17 -50.75 -1.13 14.20
C LEU A 17 -49.25 -0.95 14.48
N SER A 18 -48.42 -1.11 13.45
CA SER A 18 -46.98 -0.88 13.52
C SER A 18 -46.72 0.59 13.86
N SER A 19 -45.98 0.84 14.95
CA SER A 19 -45.54 2.17 15.35
C SER A 19 -44.75 2.86 14.23
N PRO A 20 -44.89 4.18 14.02
CA PRO A 20 -44.15 4.89 12.98
C PRO A 20 -42.65 4.90 13.29
N THR A 21 -41.83 4.64 12.27
CA THR A 21 -40.38 4.79 12.36
C THR A 21 -39.96 6.20 11.95
N ILE A 22 -38.93 6.73 12.59
CA ILE A 22 -38.34 8.04 12.30
C ILE A 22 -36.85 7.84 12.07
N SER A 23 -36.30 8.50 11.06
CA SER A 23 -34.86 8.59 10.83
C SER A 23 -34.43 10.04 10.67
N ARG A 24 -33.18 10.35 11.03
CA ARG A 24 -32.56 11.66 10.85
C ARG A 24 -31.25 11.51 10.08
N SER A 25 -31.12 12.23 8.97
CA SER A 25 -29.86 12.40 8.25
C SER A 25 -29.20 13.70 8.68
N ILE A 26 -27.92 13.67 9.03
CA ILE A 26 -27.11 14.86 9.25
C ILE A 26 -26.09 14.97 8.12
N THR A 27 -26.15 16.09 7.40
CA THR A 27 -25.15 16.45 6.40
C THR A 27 -24.27 17.55 6.98
N GLN A 28 -22.97 17.29 7.05
CA GLN A 28 -21.97 18.21 7.56
C GLN A 28 -20.72 18.23 6.69
N THR A 29 -19.85 19.20 6.90
CA THR A 29 -18.59 19.32 6.17
C THR A 29 -17.42 18.99 7.08
N VAL A 30 -16.55 18.08 6.66
CA VAL A 30 -15.26 17.81 7.31
C VAL A 30 -14.19 18.62 6.60
N ASN A 31 -13.59 19.56 7.34
CA ASN A 31 -12.59 20.48 6.80
C ASN A 31 -11.17 19.99 7.11
N GLY A 32 -10.27 20.15 6.15
CA GLY A 32 -8.84 19.92 6.33
C GLY A 32 -8.03 20.81 5.39
N SER A 33 -6.81 21.17 5.82
CA SER A 33 -5.95 22.09 5.07
C SER A 33 -4.58 21.48 4.83
N HIS A 34 -3.99 21.77 3.68
CA HIS A 34 -2.67 21.31 3.28
C HIS A 34 -1.84 22.45 2.72
N LYS A 35 -0.59 22.55 3.19
CA LYS A 35 0.37 23.56 2.76
C LYS A 35 1.37 22.92 1.80
N PHE A 36 1.41 23.41 0.59
CA PHE A 36 2.32 22.97 -0.45
C PHE A 36 3.39 24.04 -0.72
N LEU A 37 4.64 23.67 -0.45
CA LEU A 37 5.82 24.49 -0.72
C LEU A 37 6.49 23.98 -2.00
N ILE A 38 6.60 24.86 -2.99
CA ILE A 38 7.36 24.61 -4.21
C ILE A 38 8.67 25.38 -4.08
N GLN A 39 9.78 24.67 -3.99
CA GLN A 39 11.13 25.26 -4.03
C GLN A 39 11.71 25.04 -5.43
N GLY A 40 12.41 26.05 -5.98
CA GLY A 40 12.98 25.96 -7.31
C GLY A 40 12.01 26.38 -8.43
N TYR A 41 11.14 27.37 -8.20
CA TYR A 41 10.16 27.81 -9.21
C TYR A 41 10.83 28.19 -10.55
N SER A 42 12.03 28.77 -10.51
CA SER A 42 12.81 29.14 -11.69
C SER A 42 13.16 27.95 -12.59
N LEU A 43 13.29 26.75 -12.02
CA LEU A 43 13.49 25.48 -12.74
C LEU A 43 12.17 24.84 -13.15
N ALA A 44 11.10 25.11 -12.40
CA ALA A 44 9.76 24.63 -12.70
C ALA A 44 9.12 25.34 -13.90
N LYS A 45 9.39 26.64 -14.08
CA LYS A 45 8.89 27.40 -15.23
C LYS A 45 9.61 26.94 -16.52
N GLY A 46 8.86 26.83 -17.62
CA GLY A 46 9.38 26.31 -18.89
C GLY A 46 9.25 24.78 -19.05
N MET A 47 8.65 24.07 -18.09
CA MET A 47 8.34 22.64 -18.20
C MET A 47 7.32 22.32 -19.32
N GLY A 48 6.59 23.32 -19.81
CA GLY A 48 5.62 23.22 -20.89
C GLY A 48 4.17 23.23 -20.41
N VAL A 49 3.29 23.76 -21.26
CA VAL A 49 1.85 23.85 -20.98
C VAL A 49 1.26 22.47 -20.69
N GLY A 50 0.41 22.39 -19.66
CA GLY A 50 -0.25 21.15 -19.25
C GLY A 50 0.61 20.23 -18.39
N LYS A 51 1.89 20.56 -18.16
CA LYS A 51 2.73 19.88 -17.17
C LYS A 51 2.56 20.55 -15.80
N HIS A 52 2.63 19.74 -14.75
CA HIS A 52 2.40 20.20 -13.38
C HIS A 52 3.37 19.58 -12.39
N ILE A 53 3.45 20.23 -11.23
CA ILE A 53 4.05 19.73 -10.01
C ILE A 53 2.91 19.34 -9.08
N ALA A 54 2.96 18.13 -8.55
CA ALA A 54 2.00 17.64 -7.56
C ALA A 54 2.55 17.82 -6.15
N SER A 55 1.68 18.16 -5.20
CA SER A 55 1.97 18.00 -3.77
C SER A 55 1.97 16.53 -3.37
N ASP A 56 2.45 16.25 -2.17
CA ASP A 56 2.12 15.02 -1.48
C ASP A 56 0.60 14.89 -1.30
N VAL A 57 0.17 13.64 -1.11
CA VAL A 57 -1.22 13.30 -0.88
C VAL A 57 -1.59 13.58 0.57
N PHE A 58 -2.78 14.16 0.79
CA PHE A 58 -3.31 14.42 2.13
C PHE A 58 -4.76 13.97 2.27
N THR A 59 -5.18 13.61 3.48
CA THR A 59 -6.49 12.99 3.73
C THR A 59 -7.47 13.97 4.38
N VAL A 60 -8.65 14.11 3.80
CA VAL A 60 -9.78 14.89 4.36
C VAL A 60 -11.08 14.16 4.07
N GLY A 61 -11.93 14.00 5.10
CA GLY A 61 -13.25 13.39 4.95
C GLY A 61 -13.25 11.94 4.45
N GLY A 62 -12.18 11.18 4.72
CA GLY A 62 -12.01 9.80 4.26
C GLY A 62 -11.45 9.65 2.83
N TYR A 63 -11.17 10.76 2.15
CA TYR A 63 -10.62 10.76 0.78
C TYR A 63 -9.22 11.35 0.76
N GLN A 64 -8.43 10.91 -0.22
CA GLN A 64 -7.09 11.41 -0.47
C GLN A 64 -7.11 12.46 -1.57
N TRP A 65 -6.33 13.53 -1.38
CA TRP A 65 -6.30 14.72 -2.24
C TRP A 65 -4.86 15.10 -2.56
N ALA A 66 -4.64 15.75 -3.70
CA ALA A 66 -3.35 16.34 -4.07
C ALA A 66 -3.54 17.70 -4.77
N ILE A 67 -2.61 18.62 -4.57
CA ILE A 67 -2.60 19.94 -5.22
C ILE A 67 -1.72 19.86 -6.47
N TYR A 68 -2.24 20.27 -7.62
CA TYR A 68 -1.51 20.36 -8.88
C TYR A 68 -1.26 21.81 -9.26
N PHE A 69 0.01 22.20 -9.31
CA PHE A 69 0.46 23.50 -9.77
C PHE A 69 1.00 23.40 -11.19
N TYR A 70 0.46 24.21 -12.11
CA TYR A 70 0.91 24.29 -13.50
C TYR A 70 1.66 25.63 -13.69
N PRO A 71 3.00 25.65 -13.64
CA PRO A 71 3.79 26.87 -13.83
C PRO A 71 3.52 27.47 -15.20
N ASP A 72 3.41 26.62 -16.23
CA ASP A 72 3.19 27.03 -17.61
C ASP A 72 1.71 27.21 -18.00
N GLY A 73 0.80 27.04 -17.06
CA GLY A 73 -0.64 27.02 -17.31
C GLY A 73 -1.12 25.64 -17.80
N LYS A 74 -2.41 25.37 -17.61
CA LYS A 74 -3.01 24.06 -17.97
C LYS A 74 -3.36 23.94 -19.46
N ASN A 75 -3.82 25.03 -20.07
CA ASN A 75 -4.34 25.04 -21.43
C ASN A 75 -3.45 25.89 -22.38
N PRO A 76 -3.24 25.47 -23.63
CA PRO A 76 -2.41 26.20 -24.61
C PRO A 76 -3.01 27.54 -25.04
N GLU A 77 -4.34 27.69 -24.94
CA GLU A 77 -5.09 28.90 -25.28
C GLU A 77 -4.59 30.17 -24.57
N ASP A 78 -3.99 30.00 -23.39
CA ASP A 78 -3.52 31.11 -22.57
C ASP A 78 -2.07 31.51 -22.87
N ASN A 79 -1.40 30.88 -23.84
CA ASN A 79 -0.01 31.15 -24.26
C ASN A 79 0.96 31.29 -23.08
N SER A 80 0.81 30.45 -22.05
CA SER A 80 1.65 30.50 -20.85
C SER A 80 1.60 31.85 -20.12
N ALA A 81 0.51 32.63 -20.23
CA ALA A 81 0.38 33.91 -19.55
C ALA A 81 0.00 33.79 -18.07
N TYR A 82 -0.55 32.64 -17.67
CA TYR A 82 -1.06 32.39 -16.32
C TYR A 82 -0.42 31.14 -15.72
N VAL A 83 -0.36 31.12 -14.38
CA VAL A 83 -0.20 29.87 -13.63
C VAL A 83 -1.59 29.31 -13.32
N SER A 84 -1.69 27.98 -13.25
CA SER A 84 -2.94 27.31 -12.87
C SER A 84 -2.75 26.49 -11.60
N VAL A 85 -3.81 26.43 -10.78
CA VAL A 85 -3.82 25.63 -9.54
C VAL A 85 -5.09 24.80 -9.52
N PHE A 86 -4.91 23.51 -9.28
CA PHE A 86 -5.99 22.54 -9.16
C PHE A 86 -5.81 21.71 -7.91
N ILE A 87 -6.91 21.18 -7.41
CA ILE A 87 -6.95 20.08 -6.47
C ILE A 87 -7.55 18.86 -7.18
N ALA A 88 -6.92 17.71 -7.00
CA ALA A 88 -7.32 16.44 -7.58
C ALA A 88 -7.71 15.45 -6.49
N LEU A 89 -8.74 14.64 -6.76
CA LEU A 89 -9.07 13.47 -5.96
C LEU A 89 -8.04 12.36 -6.28
N ALA A 90 -7.25 11.95 -5.30
CA ALA A 90 -6.18 10.97 -5.46
C ALA A 90 -6.59 9.53 -5.10
N SER A 91 -7.58 9.36 -4.22
CA SER A 91 -8.18 8.05 -3.91
C SER A 91 -9.31 7.69 -4.87
N GLU A 92 -9.72 6.43 -4.85
CA GLU A 92 -11.00 6.04 -5.42
C GLU A 92 -12.16 6.74 -4.70
N GLY A 93 -13.21 7.08 -5.44
CA GLY A 93 -14.39 7.75 -4.92
C GLY A 93 -15.38 8.08 -6.05
N THR A 94 -16.67 7.92 -5.77
CA THR A 94 -17.75 8.26 -6.70
C THR A 94 -18.57 9.41 -6.13
N ASP A 95 -18.85 10.41 -6.98
CA ASP A 95 -19.64 11.60 -6.65
C ASP A 95 -19.29 12.27 -5.30
N VAL A 96 -17.99 12.41 -5.04
CA VAL A 96 -17.46 13.05 -3.82
C VAL A 96 -17.80 14.53 -3.86
N ARG A 97 -18.63 14.98 -2.91
CA ARG A 97 -19.03 16.38 -2.79
C ARG A 97 -18.08 17.15 -1.88
N ALA A 98 -17.50 18.24 -2.38
CA ALA A 98 -16.53 19.03 -1.62
C ALA A 98 -16.56 20.54 -1.94
N LEU A 99 -16.18 21.33 -0.95
CA LEU A 99 -15.87 22.75 -1.03
C LEU A 99 -14.35 22.92 -1.06
N PHE A 100 -13.89 23.97 -1.71
CA PHE A 100 -12.46 24.23 -1.90
C PHE A 100 -12.12 25.68 -1.65
N GLU A 101 -10.96 25.88 -1.04
CA GLU A 101 -10.24 27.14 -1.00
C GLU A 101 -8.81 26.91 -1.50
N LEU A 102 -8.35 27.77 -2.40
CA LEU A 102 -6.98 27.81 -2.89
C LEU A 102 -6.39 29.18 -2.62
N THR A 103 -5.25 29.19 -1.94
CA THR A 103 -4.63 30.41 -1.44
C THR A 103 -3.16 30.47 -1.85
N LEU A 104 -2.80 31.54 -2.56
CA LEU A 104 -1.40 31.91 -2.76
C LEU A 104 -0.94 32.75 -1.57
N VAL A 105 0.08 32.26 -0.86
CA VAL A 105 0.49 32.83 0.41
C VAL A 105 1.47 33.99 0.17
N ASP A 106 1.07 35.21 0.53
CA ASP A 106 1.97 36.35 0.70
C ASP A 106 3.13 36.01 1.66
N GLN A 107 4.35 36.35 1.23
CA GLN A 107 5.58 36.09 1.99
C GLN A 107 6.26 37.39 2.46
N SER A 108 5.64 38.56 2.26
CA SER A 108 6.13 39.84 2.80
C SER A 108 5.89 40.01 4.30
N GLY A 109 5.01 39.19 4.88
CA GLY A 109 4.54 39.33 6.27
C GLY A 109 3.36 40.29 6.43
N GLN A 110 2.82 40.84 5.35
CA GLN A 110 1.66 41.75 5.38
C GLN A 110 0.31 41.01 5.38
N GLY A 111 0.30 39.69 5.16
CA GLY A 111 -0.91 38.86 5.17
C GLY A 111 -1.80 39.06 3.94
N LYS A 112 -1.27 39.62 2.85
CA LYS A 112 -2.03 39.94 1.63
C LYS A 112 -2.15 38.72 0.69
N HIS A 113 -2.76 37.64 1.18
CA HIS A 113 -2.89 36.40 0.42
C HIS A 113 -3.84 36.56 -0.78
N LYS A 114 -3.55 35.87 -1.89
CA LYS A 114 -4.51 35.72 -2.99
C LYS A 114 -5.38 34.49 -2.72
N VAL A 115 -6.59 34.73 -2.24
CA VAL A 115 -7.55 33.66 -1.90
C VAL A 115 -8.59 33.49 -3.00
N HIS A 116 -8.96 32.23 -3.25
CA HIS A 116 -10.15 31.84 -3.99
C HIS A 116 -10.90 30.79 -3.18
N SER A 117 -12.00 31.21 -2.52
CA SER A 117 -12.78 30.36 -1.62
C SER A 117 -14.21 30.13 -2.11
N HIS A 118 -14.73 28.95 -1.81
CA HIS A 118 -16.13 28.57 -1.98
C HIS A 118 -16.88 28.39 -0.66
N PHE A 119 -16.20 28.53 0.49
CA PHE A 119 -16.85 28.40 1.79
C PHE A 119 -17.83 29.53 2.08
N ASP A 120 -17.58 30.73 1.52
CA ASP A 120 -18.36 31.94 1.80
C ASP A 120 -19.43 32.27 0.72
N ARG A 121 -19.59 31.44 -0.32
CA ARG A 121 -20.58 31.73 -1.38
C ARG A 121 -21.99 31.33 -0.93
N SER A 122 -22.91 32.29 -1.01
CA SER A 122 -24.36 32.06 -0.86
C SER A 122 -24.85 30.93 -1.79
N LEU A 123 -25.83 30.15 -1.31
CA LEU A 123 -26.28 28.81 -1.72
C LEU A 123 -26.63 28.54 -3.21
N GLU A 124 -26.35 29.44 -4.16
CA GLU A 124 -26.73 29.22 -5.57
C GLU A 124 -25.93 28.11 -6.25
N SER A 125 -24.68 27.89 -5.85
CA SER A 125 -23.84 26.79 -6.34
C SER A 125 -23.31 26.01 -5.15
N GLY A 126 -24.01 24.93 -4.78
CA GLY A 126 -23.57 24.04 -3.71
C GLY A 126 -22.19 23.38 -3.96
N PRO A 127 -21.73 22.53 -3.03
CA PRO A 127 -20.47 21.78 -3.14
C PRO A 127 -20.25 21.10 -4.49
N TYR A 128 -19.02 21.16 -5.01
CA TYR A 128 -18.63 20.52 -6.27
C TYR A 128 -18.59 19.01 -6.14
N THR A 129 -18.96 18.30 -7.21
CA THR A 129 -18.97 16.84 -7.23
C THR A 129 -17.81 16.31 -8.08
N LEU A 130 -16.90 15.55 -7.48
CA LEU A 130 -15.79 14.88 -8.16
C LEU A 130 -16.15 13.41 -8.37
N LYS A 131 -16.15 12.97 -9.63
CA LYS A 131 -16.82 11.74 -10.04
C LYS A 131 -15.98 10.47 -9.91
N TYR A 132 -14.66 10.60 -9.99
CA TYR A 132 -13.72 9.47 -10.03
C TYR A 132 -12.30 9.93 -9.70
N LYS A 133 -11.40 8.98 -9.39
CA LYS A 133 -9.98 9.25 -9.15
C LYS A 133 -9.32 10.01 -10.29
N GLY A 134 -8.62 11.09 -9.99
CA GLY A 134 -8.02 11.99 -10.96
C GLY A 134 -8.95 13.10 -11.46
N SER A 135 -10.24 13.07 -11.08
CA SER A 135 -11.11 14.25 -11.22
C SER A 135 -10.49 15.42 -10.47
N MET A 136 -10.51 16.60 -11.08
CA MET A 136 -9.87 17.78 -10.51
C MET A 136 -10.74 19.02 -10.66
N TRP A 137 -10.58 19.91 -9.69
CA TRP A 137 -11.24 21.20 -9.65
C TRP A 137 -10.21 22.30 -9.38
N GLY A 138 -10.38 23.49 -9.97
CA GLY A 138 -9.44 24.58 -9.78
C GLY A 138 -9.53 25.66 -10.86
N TYR A 139 -8.50 26.49 -10.94
CA TYR A 139 -8.50 27.70 -11.76
C TYR A 139 -7.42 27.62 -12.84
N LYS A 140 -7.86 27.64 -14.11
CA LYS A 140 -6.97 27.73 -15.27
C LYS A 140 -6.15 29.03 -15.27
N ARG A 141 -6.80 30.15 -14.92
CA ARG A 141 -6.17 31.49 -14.85
C ARG A 141 -6.07 31.94 -13.39
N PHE A 142 -5.34 31.19 -12.56
CA PHE A 142 -5.28 31.45 -11.12
C PHE A 142 -4.55 32.76 -10.80
N PHE A 143 -3.41 33.01 -11.44
CA PHE A 143 -2.69 34.27 -11.34
C PHE A 143 -1.85 34.54 -12.60
N ARG A 144 -1.69 35.80 -13.00
CA ARG A 144 -0.81 36.16 -14.14
C ARG A 144 0.64 35.87 -13.76
N ARG A 145 1.37 35.19 -14.65
CA ARG A 145 2.75 34.77 -14.37
C ARG A 145 3.68 35.97 -14.18
N THR A 146 3.61 36.96 -15.06
CA THR A 146 4.45 38.16 -14.96
C THR A 146 4.25 38.89 -13.64
N LEU A 147 3.00 38.96 -13.15
CA LEU A 147 2.69 39.54 -11.84
C LEU A 147 3.16 38.64 -10.70
N LEU A 148 3.06 37.31 -10.84
CA LEU A 148 3.55 36.36 -9.84
C LEU A 148 5.04 36.58 -9.59
N GLU A 149 5.82 36.62 -10.67
CA GLU A 149 7.28 36.69 -10.65
C GLU A 149 7.80 38.01 -10.08
N SER A 150 7.01 39.08 -10.17
CA SER A 150 7.34 40.39 -9.57
C SER A 150 6.71 40.62 -8.18
N SER A 151 5.95 39.66 -7.64
CA SER A 151 5.16 39.84 -6.40
C SER A 151 5.87 39.29 -5.17
N ASP A 152 5.30 39.58 -3.99
CA ASP A 152 5.71 38.99 -2.72
C ASP A 152 5.20 37.55 -2.50
N PHE A 153 4.50 36.96 -3.48
CA PHE A 153 4.12 35.56 -3.45
C PHE A 153 5.28 34.61 -3.78
N LEU A 154 6.25 35.06 -4.59
CA LEU A 154 7.45 34.31 -4.95
C LEU A 154 8.67 34.95 -4.27
N LYS A 155 9.24 34.27 -3.27
CA LYS A 155 10.42 34.74 -2.54
C LYS A 155 11.45 33.63 -2.42
N ASN A 156 12.73 33.96 -2.62
CA ASN A 156 13.84 32.99 -2.57
C ASN A 156 13.57 31.75 -3.44
N ASP A 157 13.05 31.98 -4.64
CA ASP A 157 12.65 30.93 -5.59
C ASP A 157 11.62 29.92 -5.04
N CYS A 158 10.85 30.32 -4.03
CA CYS A 158 9.87 29.48 -3.35
C CYS A 158 8.46 30.07 -3.46
N LEU A 159 7.49 29.21 -3.77
CA LEU A 159 6.05 29.51 -3.79
C LEU A 159 5.34 28.71 -2.70
N LYS A 160 4.39 29.34 -1.99
CA LYS A 160 3.58 28.69 -0.96
C LYS A 160 2.12 28.72 -1.36
N ILE A 161 1.52 27.54 -1.48
CA ILE A 161 0.09 27.36 -1.77
C ILE A 161 -0.54 26.69 -0.55
N ASN A 162 -1.62 27.26 -0.04
CA ASN A 162 -2.47 26.60 0.95
C ASN A 162 -3.77 26.17 0.28
N CYS A 163 -4.19 24.95 0.53
CA CYS A 163 -5.49 24.45 0.07
C CYS A 163 -6.31 23.99 1.27
N THR A 164 -7.56 24.42 1.34
CA THR A 164 -8.54 23.90 2.30
C THR A 164 -9.63 23.16 1.55
N VAL A 165 -9.93 21.95 2.00
CA VAL A 165 -10.97 21.08 1.46
C VAL A 165 -12.03 20.89 2.52
N GLY A 166 -13.28 21.06 2.14
CA GLY A 166 -14.44 20.78 2.97
C GLY A 166 -15.26 19.66 2.34
N VAL A 167 -15.07 18.42 2.79
CA VAL A 167 -15.79 17.26 2.24
C VAL A 167 -17.15 17.15 2.89
N VAL A 168 -18.19 17.09 2.07
CA VAL A 168 -19.57 16.92 2.53
C VAL A 168 -19.78 15.43 2.86
N VAL A 169 -20.00 15.15 4.13
CA VAL A 169 -20.32 13.82 4.62
C VAL A 169 -21.77 13.80 5.10
N SER A 170 -22.52 12.80 4.67
CA SER A 170 -23.87 12.54 5.18
C SER A 170 -23.83 11.27 6.00
N ALA A 171 -24.18 11.36 7.28
CA ALA A 171 -24.30 10.21 8.16
C ALA A 171 -25.76 10.08 8.61
N VAL A 172 -26.25 8.85 8.69
CA VAL A 172 -27.47 8.56 9.45
C VAL A 172 -27.06 8.63 10.91
N ASP A 173 -27.66 9.55 11.64
CA ASP A 173 -27.29 9.82 13.01
C ASP A 173 -27.85 8.72 13.92
N CYS A 174 -27.07 7.65 14.11
CA CYS A 174 -27.20 6.80 15.28
C CYS A 174 -26.53 7.58 16.43
N PRO A 175 -27.29 8.07 17.45
CA PRO A 175 -26.67 8.79 18.54
C PRO A 175 -25.55 7.92 19.12
N GLN A 176 -24.32 8.44 19.09
CA GLN A 176 -23.14 7.81 19.67
C GLN A 176 -23.41 7.54 21.16
N LEU A 177 -23.93 6.35 21.47
CA LEU A 177 -23.83 5.77 22.79
C LEU A 177 -22.33 5.64 23.06
N ASN A 178 -21.84 6.38 24.06
CA ASN A 178 -20.55 6.26 24.74
C ASN A 178 -19.62 5.24 24.08
N SER A 179 -18.60 5.70 23.34
CA SER A 179 -17.58 4.81 22.78
C SER A 179 -16.90 4.07 23.93
N ILE A 180 -17.34 2.85 24.20
CA ILE A 180 -16.70 1.97 25.18
C ILE A 180 -15.30 1.72 24.65
N HIS A 181 -14.29 2.12 25.42
CA HIS A 181 -12.91 1.82 25.09
C HIS A 181 -12.70 0.32 25.23
N VAL A 182 -12.57 -0.38 24.11
CA VAL A 182 -12.20 -1.81 24.08
C VAL A 182 -10.67 -1.87 24.15
N PRO A 183 -10.08 -2.50 25.18
CA PRO A 183 -8.63 -2.68 25.26
C PRO A 183 -8.14 -3.55 24.10
N GLU A 184 -6.85 -3.43 23.77
CA GLU A 184 -6.21 -4.34 22.80
C GLU A 184 -6.28 -5.79 23.27
N SER A 185 -6.22 -6.72 22.32
CA SER A 185 -6.28 -8.15 22.62
C SER A 185 -5.05 -8.58 23.43
N ASP A 186 -5.28 -9.23 24.56
CA ASP A 186 -4.25 -9.76 25.47
C ASP A 186 -3.99 -11.26 25.26
N ILE A 187 -4.64 -11.88 24.26
CA ILE A 187 -4.52 -13.32 23.98
C ILE A 187 -3.06 -13.75 23.76
N GLY A 188 -2.29 -12.95 23.01
CA GLY A 188 -0.87 -13.24 22.76
C GLY A 188 -0.07 -13.26 24.05
N SER A 189 -0.36 -12.34 24.99
CA SER A 189 0.28 -12.31 26.30
C SER A 189 -0.10 -13.53 27.15
N HIS A 190 -1.36 -13.94 27.13
CA HIS A 190 -1.84 -15.11 27.87
C HIS A 190 -1.20 -16.42 27.36
N PHE A 191 -1.16 -16.64 26.04
CA PHE A 191 -0.47 -17.80 25.47
C PHE A 191 1.05 -17.70 25.63
N GLY A 192 1.62 -16.50 25.54
CA GLY A 192 3.03 -16.26 25.85
C GLY A 192 3.42 -16.70 27.26
N ALA A 193 2.58 -16.37 28.26
CA ALA A 193 2.78 -16.81 29.64
C ALA A 193 2.72 -18.34 29.79
N LEU A 194 1.87 -19.03 29.01
CA LEU A 194 1.82 -20.50 28.97
C LEU A 194 3.16 -21.08 28.50
N LEU A 195 3.76 -20.49 27.48
CA LEU A 195 5.07 -20.91 26.96
C LEU A 195 6.20 -20.63 27.97
N GLU A 196 6.15 -19.50 28.69
CA GLU A 196 7.21 -19.12 29.64
C GLU A 196 7.17 -19.93 30.94
N ASN A 197 5.96 -20.26 31.41
CA ASN A 197 5.76 -21.00 32.67
C ASN A 197 5.84 -22.52 32.48
N ASN A 198 5.81 -23.01 31.24
CA ASN A 198 5.81 -24.44 30.89
C ASN A 198 4.65 -25.23 31.50
N GLU A 199 3.56 -24.56 31.87
CA GLU A 199 2.42 -25.18 32.53
C GLU A 199 1.61 -26.02 31.53
N GLY A 200 1.52 -27.32 31.78
CA GLY A 200 0.78 -28.24 30.90
C GLY A 200 1.50 -28.60 29.60
N SER A 201 2.80 -28.32 29.48
CA SER A 201 3.58 -28.70 28.31
C SER A 201 3.61 -30.23 28.14
N ASP A 202 3.28 -30.69 26.93
CA ASP A 202 3.11 -32.09 26.55
C ASP A 202 4.07 -32.54 25.43
N VAL A 203 4.99 -31.64 25.04
CA VAL A 203 6.09 -31.91 24.12
C VAL A 203 7.32 -31.06 24.48
N THR A 204 8.52 -31.59 24.26
CA THR A 204 9.79 -30.87 24.36
C THR A 204 10.57 -31.01 23.07
N PHE A 205 11.04 -29.91 22.51
CA PHE A 205 11.91 -29.91 21.35
C PHE A 205 13.38 -29.84 21.78
N ASP A 206 14.21 -30.71 21.23
CA ASP A 206 15.67 -30.61 21.33
C ASP A 206 16.22 -29.97 20.05
N VAL A 207 16.74 -28.75 20.18
CA VAL A 207 17.34 -28.00 19.09
C VAL A 207 18.81 -27.81 19.42
N ALA A 208 19.69 -28.61 18.81
CA ALA A 208 21.14 -28.57 19.06
C ALA A 208 21.54 -28.67 20.55
N GLY A 209 20.80 -29.43 21.36
CA GLY A 209 21.03 -29.62 22.78
C GLY A 209 20.23 -28.67 23.68
N GLU A 210 19.64 -27.60 23.14
CA GLU A 210 18.75 -26.70 23.87
C GLU A 210 17.32 -27.26 23.88
N LYS A 211 16.71 -27.36 25.07
CA LYS A 211 15.36 -27.90 25.25
C LYS A 211 14.31 -26.80 25.26
N PHE A 212 13.29 -26.93 24.43
CA PHE A 212 12.16 -26.02 24.31
C PHE A 212 10.84 -26.76 24.60
N PRO A 213 10.26 -26.63 25.80
CA PRO A 213 8.94 -27.16 26.10
C PRO A 213 7.84 -26.43 25.30
N GLY A 214 6.72 -27.11 25.05
CA GLY A 214 5.59 -26.56 24.33
C GLY A 214 4.33 -27.42 24.43
N HIS A 215 3.32 -27.05 23.64
CA HIS A 215 1.96 -27.59 23.70
C HIS A 215 1.51 -28.04 22.31
N LYS A 216 1.32 -29.34 22.10
CA LYS A 216 0.98 -29.95 20.81
C LYS A 216 -0.23 -29.28 20.15
N LEU A 217 -1.28 -29.00 20.94
CA LEU A 217 -2.50 -28.36 20.43
C LEU A 217 -2.27 -26.92 19.95
N VAL A 218 -1.48 -26.12 20.66
CA VAL A 218 -1.17 -24.74 20.25
C VAL A 218 -0.35 -24.75 18.97
N LEU A 219 0.67 -25.61 18.91
CA LEU A 219 1.53 -25.78 17.74
C LEU A 219 0.74 -26.25 16.52
N ALA A 220 -0.08 -27.29 16.67
CA ALA A 220 -0.91 -27.85 15.60
C ALA A 220 -2.04 -26.90 15.13
N ALA A 221 -2.52 -26.01 15.99
CA ALA A 221 -3.49 -24.99 15.60
C ALA A 221 -2.86 -23.90 14.71
N ARG A 222 -1.56 -23.68 14.82
CA ARG A 222 -0.85 -22.53 14.22
C ARG A 222 0.04 -22.92 13.05
N SER A 223 0.44 -24.19 12.96
CA SER A 223 1.31 -24.71 11.91
C SER A 223 0.76 -26.02 11.34
N PRO A 224 0.50 -26.09 10.03
CA PRO A 224 0.13 -27.33 9.34
C PRO A 224 1.17 -28.43 9.51
N GLU A 225 2.46 -28.10 9.55
CA GLU A 225 3.53 -29.09 9.74
C GLU A 225 3.49 -29.71 11.14
N PHE A 226 3.32 -28.89 12.19
CA PHE A 226 3.14 -29.44 13.54
C PHE A 226 1.83 -30.21 13.66
N ARG A 227 0.77 -29.79 12.97
CA ARG A 227 -0.49 -30.54 12.92
C ARG A 227 -0.29 -31.92 12.33
N SER A 228 0.31 -32.00 11.15
CA SER A 228 0.61 -33.25 10.47
C SER A 228 1.48 -34.15 11.35
N LYS A 229 2.54 -33.59 11.94
CA LYS A 229 3.45 -34.32 12.84
C LYS A 229 2.73 -34.91 14.05
N PHE A 230 1.86 -34.14 14.71
CA PHE A 230 1.25 -34.53 15.99
C PHE A 230 -0.10 -35.23 15.88
N PHE A 231 -0.79 -35.17 14.74
CA PHE A 231 -2.14 -35.73 14.59
C PHE A 231 -2.31 -36.63 13.37
N ASP A 232 -1.47 -36.49 12.35
CA ASP A 232 -1.54 -37.31 11.13
C ASP A 232 -0.40 -38.36 11.06
N GLY A 233 0.62 -38.22 11.92
CA GLY A 233 1.78 -39.09 12.00
C GLY A 233 1.70 -40.19 13.09
N THR A 234 2.73 -41.03 13.16
CA THR A 234 2.88 -42.10 14.18
C THR A 234 3.36 -41.59 15.53
N ASP A 235 3.64 -40.29 15.65
CA ASP A 235 4.38 -39.67 16.76
C ASP A 235 3.45 -39.13 17.87
N MET A 236 2.19 -39.56 17.91
CA MET A 236 1.17 -39.12 18.88
C MET A 236 1.70 -39.15 20.34
N ASP A 237 2.43 -40.21 20.68
CA ASP A 237 2.93 -40.48 22.04
C ASP A 237 4.34 -39.94 22.31
N THR A 238 5.00 -39.34 21.30
CA THR A 238 6.34 -38.76 21.49
C THR A 238 6.27 -37.52 22.38
N GLN A 239 7.04 -37.53 23.47
CA GLN A 239 7.20 -36.38 24.36
C GLN A 239 8.41 -35.52 24.00
N GLU A 240 9.32 -36.05 23.18
CA GLU A 240 10.55 -35.38 22.80
C GLU A 240 10.76 -35.41 21.28
N VAL A 241 11.03 -34.25 20.69
CA VAL A 241 11.18 -34.07 19.24
C VAL A 241 12.52 -33.40 18.96
N VAL A 242 13.40 -34.08 18.21
CA VAL A 242 14.66 -33.48 17.78
C VAL A 242 14.43 -32.62 16.53
N VAL A 243 14.94 -31.38 16.56
CA VAL A 243 14.92 -30.42 15.45
C VAL A 243 16.37 -30.19 15.02
N THR A 244 16.72 -30.65 13.83
CA THR A 244 18.11 -30.63 13.33
C THR A 244 18.37 -29.54 12.29
N ASP A 245 17.32 -28.93 11.77
CA ASP A 245 17.36 -28.01 10.63
C ASP A 245 17.26 -26.52 11.02
N LEU A 246 17.03 -26.22 12.30
CA LEU A 246 16.93 -24.87 12.81
C LEU A 246 17.97 -24.61 13.90
N GLU A 247 18.53 -23.41 13.90
CA GLU A 247 19.33 -22.92 15.01
C GLU A 247 18.42 -22.60 16.22
N PRO A 248 18.91 -22.76 17.46
CA PRO A 248 18.10 -22.51 18.66
C PRO A 248 17.45 -21.12 18.68
N LYS A 249 18.16 -20.09 18.23
CA LYS A 249 17.63 -18.72 18.15
C LYS A 249 16.48 -18.57 17.15
N VAL A 250 16.58 -19.23 15.99
CA VAL A 250 15.54 -19.21 14.96
C VAL A 250 14.31 -19.97 15.45
N PHE A 251 14.52 -21.15 16.05
CA PHE A 251 13.45 -21.95 16.63
C PHE A 251 12.73 -21.20 17.75
N LYS A 252 13.48 -20.57 18.67
CA LYS A 252 12.92 -19.76 19.75
C LYS A 252 12.07 -18.60 19.22
N ALA A 253 12.53 -17.88 18.19
CA ALA A 253 11.77 -16.80 17.56
C ALA A 253 10.49 -17.31 16.88
N MET A 254 10.58 -18.44 16.17
CA MET A 254 9.42 -19.10 15.56
C MET A 254 8.41 -19.55 16.63
N LEU A 255 8.88 -20.16 17.71
CA LEU A 255 8.06 -20.62 18.82
C LEU A 255 7.36 -19.43 19.51
N HIS A 256 8.09 -18.34 19.76
CA HIS A 256 7.50 -17.10 20.27
C HIS A 256 6.36 -16.60 19.37
N PHE A 257 6.58 -16.55 18.05
CA PHE A 257 5.53 -16.14 17.10
C PHE A 257 4.30 -17.04 17.16
N ILE A 258 4.48 -18.36 17.29
CA ILE A 258 3.35 -19.29 17.36
C ILE A 258 2.41 -18.96 18.53
N TYR A 259 2.96 -18.57 19.69
CA TYR A 259 2.19 -18.27 20.90
C TYR A 259 1.72 -16.81 20.98
N ARG A 260 2.50 -15.85 20.48
CA ARG A 260 2.24 -14.41 20.66
C ARG A 260 1.75 -13.68 19.40
N ASP A 261 1.80 -14.33 18.22
CA ASP A 261 1.53 -13.72 16.90
C ASP A 261 2.36 -12.45 16.61
N SER A 262 3.54 -12.36 17.23
CA SER A 262 4.46 -11.22 17.12
C SER A 262 5.92 -11.67 17.11
N LEU A 263 6.78 -10.83 16.53
CA LEU A 263 8.23 -10.99 16.58
C LEU A 263 8.77 -10.48 17.93
N THR A 264 9.90 -11.03 18.38
CA THR A 264 10.58 -10.55 19.59
C THR A 264 11.28 -9.21 19.32
N GLU A 265 11.49 -8.42 20.37
CA GLU A 265 12.27 -7.17 20.27
C GLU A 265 13.68 -7.41 19.71
N GLU A 266 14.29 -8.57 20.02
CA GLU A 266 15.58 -8.97 19.46
C GLU A 266 15.53 -9.07 17.93
N VAL A 267 14.47 -9.64 17.37
CA VAL A 267 14.29 -9.73 15.91
C VAL A 267 14.01 -8.35 15.32
N ASP A 268 13.27 -7.49 16.02
CA ASP A 268 12.94 -6.14 15.57
C ASP A 268 14.14 -5.17 15.57
N MET A 269 15.12 -5.36 16.46
CA MET A 269 16.31 -4.50 16.56
C MET A 269 17.43 -4.87 15.58
N VAL A 270 17.53 -6.15 15.18
CA VAL A 270 18.63 -6.66 14.35
C VAL A 270 18.60 -6.12 12.90
N SER A 271 17.48 -5.59 12.41
CA SER A 271 17.44 -4.86 11.12
C SER A 271 18.22 -3.55 11.10
N SER A 272 18.70 -3.04 12.24
CA SER A 272 19.36 -1.71 12.31
C SER A 272 20.88 -1.75 12.47
N THR A 273 21.48 -2.93 12.66
CA THR A 273 22.89 -3.03 13.13
C THR A 273 23.77 -3.99 12.33
N THR A 274 23.30 -4.58 11.23
CA THR A 274 24.19 -5.40 10.40
C THR A 274 25.20 -4.50 9.68
N SER A 275 26.43 -4.48 10.21
CA SER A 275 27.62 -4.08 9.48
C SER A 275 27.66 -4.83 8.15
N SER A 276 28.15 -4.17 7.09
CA SER A 276 28.15 -4.64 5.70
C SER A 276 28.92 -5.94 5.41
N ASP A 277 29.33 -6.69 6.43
CA ASP A 277 30.33 -7.75 6.33
C ASP A 277 29.73 -9.17 6.38
N PHE A 278 28.44 -9.32 6.68
CA PHE A 278 27.77 -10.64 6.75
C PHE A 278 26.80 -10.89 5.58
N PRO A 279 26.73 -12.12 5.04
CA PRO A 279 25.76 -12.47 4.00
C PRO A 279 24.33 -12.30 4.50
N VAL A 280 23.44 -11.72 3.69
CA VAL A 280 22.01 -11.53 4.04
C VAL A 280 21.34 -12.84 4.46
N SER A 281 21.74 -13.97 3.87
CA SER A 281 21.24 -15.31 4.20
C SER A 281 21.53 -15.75 5.64
N GLU A 282 22.56 -15.18 6.27
CA GLU A 282 22.94 -15.51 7.66
C GLU A 282 22.22 -14.67 8.70
N THR A 283 21.43 -13.69 8.28
CA THR A 283 20.63 -12.87 9.19
C THR A 283 19.53 -13.71 9.84
N LEU A 284 19.19 -13.37 11.09
CA LEU A 284 18.11 -14.04 11.82
C LEU A 284 16.78 -13.96 11.06
N ILE A 285 16.48 -12.82 10.41
CA ILE A 285 15.27 -12.63 9.60
C ILE A 285 15.25 -13.56 8.38
N ALA A 286 16.36 -13.73 7.67
CA ALA A 286 16.44 -14.62 6.52
C ALA A 286 16.23 -16.09 6.92
N LYS A 287 16.87 -16.52 8.01
CA LYS A 287 16.67 -17.88 8.55
C LYS A 287 15.24 -18.09 9.06
N LEU A 288 14.65 -17.06 9.67
CA LEU A 288 13.26 -17.10 10.14
C LEU A 288 12.27 -17.14 8.98
N LEU A 289 12.56 -16.49 7.85
CA LEU A 289 11.77 -16.60 6.62
C LEU A 289 11.74 -18.05 6.12
N GLY A 290 12.90 -18.72 6.08
CA GLY A 290 13.00 -20.13 5.71
C GLY A 290 12.23 -21.05 6.67
N ALA A 291 12.30 -20.77 7.97
CA ALA A 291 11.50 -21.50 8.97
C ALA A 291 9.99 -21.25 8.78
N ALA A 292 9.59 -20.00 8.51
CA ALA A 292 8.18 -19.65 8.31
C ALA A 292 7.58 -20.37 7.10
N ASP A 293 8.31 -20.41 5.99
CA ASP A 293 7.89 -21.15 4.79
C ASP A 293 7.78 -22.65 5.08
N LYS A 294 8.84 -23.23 5.68
CA LYS A 294 8.87 -24.65 6.01
C LYS A 294 7.71 -25.08 6.89
N TYR A 295 7.39 -24.30 7.93
CA TYR A 295 6.36 -24.65 8.92
C TYR A 295 4.95 -24.13 8.56
N GLY A 296 4.78 -23.54 7.37
CA GLY A 296 3.49 -23.04 6.88
C GLY A 296 2.96 -21.85 7.69
N LEU A 297 3.84 -20.98 8.19
CA LEU A 297 3.51 -19.81 9.00
C LEU A 297 3.40 -18.55 8.14
N GLU A 298 2.34 -18.46 7.34
CA GLU A 298 2.14 -17.42 6.31
C GLU A 298 2.34 -15.99 6.83
N ARG A 299 1.73 -15.67 7.97
CA ARG A 299 1.82 -14.33 8.56
C ARG A 299 3.24 -13.99 9.00
N LEU A 300 3.98 -14.96 9.55
CA LEU A 300 5.39 -14.79 9.90
C LEU A 300 6.24 -14.58 8.64
N ARG A 301 5.96 -15.33 7.57
CA ARG A 301 6.63 -15.18 6.27
C ARG A 301 6.48 -13.75 5.76
N LEU A 302 5.26 -13.23 5.70
CA LEU A 302 4.99 -11.84 5.29
C LEU A 302 5.65 -10.79 6.21
N MET A 303 5.74 -11.04 7.51
CA MET A 303 6.47 -10.15 8.43
C MET A 303 7.97 -10.13 8.12
N CYS A 304 8.59 -11.29 7.85
CA CYS A 304 9.97 -11.38 7.41
C CYS A 304 10.19 -10.70 6.05
N GLU A 305 9.28 -10.91 5.09
CA GLU A 305 9.30 -10.23 3.78
C GLU A 305 9.28 -8.71 3.93
N SER A 306 8.38 -8.17 4.76
CA SER A 306 8.28 -6.74 5.02
C SER A 306 9.56 -6.15 5.63
N ARG A 307 10.27 -6.92 6.47
CA ARG A 307 11.55 -6.50 7.04
C ARG A 307 12.65 -6.51 5.98
N LEU A 308 12.81 -7.60 5.23
CA LEU A 308 13.83 -7.73 4.18
C LEU A 308 13.64 -6.73 3.04
N CYS A 309 12.40 -6.32 2.76
CA CYS A 309 12.10 -5.25 1.80
C CYS A 309 12.84 -3.94 2.12
N LYS A 310 13.11 -3.65 3.40
CA LYS A 310 13.82 -2.44 3.84
C LYS A 310 15.32 -2.51 3.56
N ASP A 311 15.85 -3.71 3.36
CA ASP A 311 17.28 -3.98 3.14
C ASP A 311 17.63 -4.14 1.65
N ILE A 312 16.65 -3.91 0.76
CA ILE A 312 16.85 -3.98 -0.69
C ILE A 312 17.69 -2.79 -1.15
N GLY A 313 18.88 -3.10 -1.65
CA GLY A 313 19.80 -2.18 -2.29
C GLY A 313 20.50 -2.84 -3.48
N VAL A 314 21.31 -2.07 -4.21
CA VAL A 314 21.99 -2.55 -5.43
C VAL A 314 22.87 -3.78 -5.16
N SER A 315 23.59 -3.80 -4.04
CA SER A 315 24.49 -4.90 -3.68
C SER A 315 23.77 -6.11 -3.04
N SER A 316 22.57 -5.92 -2.48
CA SER A 316 21.84 -6.96 -1.73
C SER A 316 20.70 -7.60 -2.52
N VAL A 317 20.12 -6.91 -3.51
CA VAL A 317 18.87 -7.34 -4.18
C VAL A 317 18.96 -8.73 -4.80
N ALA A 318 20.10 -9.12 -5.40
CA ALA A 318 20.25 -10.44 -6.00
C ALA A 318 20.24 -11.57 -4.96
N ASN A 319 20.86 -11.34 -3.79
CA ASN A 319 20.86 -12.29 -2.68
C ASN A 319 19.46 -12.40 -2.05
N ILE A 320 18.78 -11.26 -1.85
CA ILE A 320 17.41 -11.22 -1.31
C ILE A 320 16.43 -11.88 -2.30
N LEU A 321 16.59 -11.65 -3.61
CA LEU A 321 15.77 -12.29 -4.65
C LEU A 321 15.94 -13.81 -4.64
N THR A 322 17.18 -14.29 -4.50
CA THR A 322 17.48 -15.72 -4.40
C THR A 322 16.83 -16.34 -3.16
N LEU A 323 16.92 -15.66 -2.01
CA LEU A 323 16.27 -16.08 -0.78
C LEU A 323 14.74 -16.10 -0.93
N ALA A 324 14.17 -15.07 -1.54
CA ALA A 324 12.72 -14.95 -1.71
C ALA A 324 12.16 -16.07 -2.60
N ASP A 325 12.88 -16.43 -3.67
CA ASP A 325 12.53 -17.57 -4.52
C ASP A 325 12.60 -18.89 -3.75
N HIS A 326 13.67 -19.11 -2.98
CA HIS A 326 13.87 -20.33 -2.21
C HIS A 326 12.81 -20.56 -1.12
N CYS A 327 12.33 -19.47 -0.49
CA CYS A 327 11.35 -19.51 0.59
C CYS A 327 9.92 -19.20 0.13
N HIS A 328 9.64 -19.30 -1.17
CA HIS A 328 8.31 -19.04 -1.77
C HIS A 328 7.67 -17.70 -1.32
N ALA A 329 8.52 -16.69 -1.09
CA ALA A 329 8.15 -15.35 -0.61
C ALA A 329 7.79 -14.46 -1.80
N THR A 330 6.55 -14.60 -2.28
CA THR A 330 6.11 -14.03 -3.56
C THR A 330 6.09 -12.50 -3.59
N GLU A 331 5.71 -11.84 -2.48
CA GLU A 331 5.64 -10.38 -2.42
C GLU A 331 7.04 -9.77 -2.42
N LEU A 332 7.96 -10.31 -1.60
CA LEU A 332 9.36 -9.91 -1.58
C LEU A 332 10.02 -10.16 -2.94
N LYS A 333 9.78 -11.31 -3.56
CA LYS A 333 10.29 -11.64 -4.90
C LYS A 333 9.85 -10.60 -5.93
N ALA A 334 8.57 -10.23 -5.95
CA ALA A 334 8.04 -9.22 -6.85
C ALA A 334 8.68 -7.84 -6.64
N VAL A 335 8.86 -7.42 -5.38
CA VAL A 335 9.55 -6.17 -5.04
C VAL A 335 11.02 -6.19 -5.49
N CYS A 336 11.73 -7.30 -5.27
CA CYS A 336 13.11 -7.48 -5.71
C CYS A 336 13.25 -7.41 -7.24
N LEU A 337 12.37 -8.09 -7.98
CA LEU A 337 12.35 -8.04 -9.45
C LEU A 337 12.15 -6.61 -9.94
N LYS A 338 11.17 -5.88 -9.39
CA LYS A 338 10.91 -4.49 -9.74
C LYS A 338 12.10 -3.57 -9.43
N PHE A 339 12.74 -3.73 -8.28
CA PHE A 339 13.94 -2.95 -7.95
C PHE A 339 15.10 -3.26 -8.89
N ALA A 340 15.32 -4.54 -9.19
CA ALA A 340 16.37 -5.00 -10.09
C ALA A 340 16.18 -4.47 -11.51
N THR A 341 14.95 -4.43 -12.04
CA THR A 341 14.69 -3.86 -13.38
C THR A 341 14.95 -2.36 -13.43
N GLN A 342 14.59 -1.62 -12.38
CA GLN A 342 14.84 -0.17 -12.28
C GLN A 342 16.33 0.18 -12.14
N ASN A 343 17.14 -0.72 -11.62
CA ASN A 343 18.56 -0.51 -11.32
C ASN A 343 19.50 -1.49 -12.06
N LEU A 344 19.03 -2.06 -13.17
CA LEU A 344 19.61 -3.25 -13.81
C LEU A 344 21.12 -3.17 -14.04
N ALA A 345 21.59 -2.08 -14.63
CA ALA A 345 23.01 -1.91 -14.95
C ALA A 345 23.93 -1.86 -13.70
N ALA A 346 23.41 -1.39 -12.56
CA ALA A 346 24.16 -1.39 -11.31
C ALA A 346 24.13 -2.77 -10.65
N VAL A 347 22.95 -3.42 -10.66
CA VAL A 347 22.76 -4.78 -10.10
C VAL A 347 23.61 -5.81 -10.85
N MET A 348 23.65 -5.77 -12.18
CA MET A 348 24.47 -6.69 -12.99
C MET A 348 25.98 -6.59 -12.72
N ARG A 349 26.46 -5.50 -12.10
CA ARG A 349 27.86 -5.32 -11.71
C ARG A 349 28.13 -5.72 -10.26
N SER A 350 27.12 -6.15 -9.51
CA SER A 350 27.26 -6.56 -8.12
C SER A 350 27.72 -8.02 -8.01
N ASP A 351 28.52 -8.32 -6.98
CA ASP A 351 28.96 -9.69 -6.69
C ASP A 351 27.78 -10.62 -6.39
N GLY A 352 26.72 -10.09 -5.76
CA GLY A 352 25.48 -10.82 -5.51
C GLY A 352 24.79 -11.30 -6.79
N PHE A 353 24.84 -10.51 -7.87
CA PHE A 353 24.26 -10.91 -9.15
C PHE A 353 25.06 -12.03 -9.82
N GLU A 354 26.40 -12.00 -9.76
CA GLU A 354 27.21 -13.09 -10.30
C GLU A 354 27.00 -14.38 -9.49
N SER A 355 26.93 -14.29 -8.14
CA SER A 355 26.59 -15.46 -7.31
C SER A 355 25.21 -16.04 -7.62
N MET A 356 24.21 -15.17 -7.82
CA MET A 356 22.85 -15.59 -8.20
C MET A 356 22.84 -16.28 -9.57
N LYS A 357 23.60 -15.79 -10.55
CA LYS A 357 23.69 -16.39 -11.89
C LYS A 357 24.29 -17.80 -11.85
N GLU A 358 25.28 -18.02 -10.99
CA GLU A 358 25.87 -19.36 -10.79
C GLU A 358 24.92 -20.33 -10.10
N LYS A 359 24.21 -19.88 -9.05
CA LYS A 359 23.34 -20.73 -8.22
C LYS A 359 21.94 -20.92 -8.79
N CYS A 360 21.38 -19.87 -9.37
CA CYS A 360 19.96 -19.75 -9.76
C CYS A 360 19.81 -19.03 -11.12
N PRO A 361 20.29 -19.61 -12.24
CA PRO A 361 20.28 -18.95 -13.56
C PRO A 361 18.86 -18.64 -14.09
N TRP A 362 17.83 -19.32 -13.60
CA TRP A 362 16.44 -19.01 -13.96
C TRP A 362 16.00 -17.62 -13.47
N LEU A 363 16.52 -17.14 -12.34
CA LEU A 363 16.22 -15.81 -11.82
C LEU A 363 16.75 -14.71 -12.73
N GLN A 364 17.87 -14.94 -13.42
CA GLN A 364 18.32 -14.04 -14.48
C GLN A 364 17.30 -13.96 -15.62
N SER A 365 16.76 -15.10 -16.04
CA SER A 365 15.72 -15.16 -17.08
C SER A 365 14.43 -14.47 -16.61
N GLU A 366 14.09 -14.59 -15.34
CA GLU A 366 12.94 -13.94 -14.73
C GLU A 366 13.09 -12.42 -14.69
N ILE A 367 14.25 -11.90 -14.28
CA ILE A 367 14.57 -10.46 -14.36
C ILE A 367 14.41 -9.96 -15.80
N LEU A 368 14.95 -10.69 -16.78
CA LEU A 368 14.84 -10.31 -18.19
C LEU A 368 13.40 -10.32 -18.71
N LYS A 369 12.58 -11.29 -18.29
CA LYS A 369 11.13 -11.32 -18.60
C LYS A 369 10.41 -10.11 -18.01
N THR A 370 10.71 -9.76 -16.76
CA THR A 370 10.15 -8.57 -16.10
C THR A 370 10.56 -7.28 -16.83
N VAL A 371 11.81 -7.18 -17.32
CA VAL A 371 12.28 -6.04 -18.13
C VAL A 371 11.53 -5.96 -19.47
N ALA A 372 11.29 -7.11 -20.12
CA ALA A 372 10.59 -7.17 -21.39
C ALA A 372 9.08 -6.86 -21.27
N GLY A 373 8.53 -6.80 -20.04
CA GLY A 373 7.09 -6.70 -19.80
C GLY A 373 6.35 -8.00 -20.17
N CYS A 374 7.06 -9.13 -20.21
CA CYS A 374 6.48 -10.45 -20.41
C CYS A 374 5.96 -10.96 -19.06
N ASP A 375 4.86 -10.40 -18.59
CA ASP A 375 4.17 -10.95 -17.42
C ASP A 375 3.72 -12.38 -17.75
N GLY A 376 4.13 -13.33 -16.92
CA GLY A 376 3.70 -14.72 -17.03
C GLY A 376 2.20 -14.82 -16.79
N ASP A 377 1.49 -15.47 -17.71
CA ASP A 377 0.07 -15.78 -17.58
C ASP A 377 -0.22 -16.55 -16.28
N SER A 378 -0.81 -15.86 -15.30
CA SER A 378 -1.80 -16.43 -14.39
C SER A 378 -2.74 -15.35 -13.85
N CYS A 379 -3.96 -15.33 -14.43
CA CYS A 379 -5.19 -14.64 -14.01
C CYS A 379 -5.31 -13.09 -14.09
N SER A 380 -5.80 -12.61 -15.25
CA SER A 380 -6.96 -11.68 -15.44
C SER A 380 -7.13 -10.50 -14.46
N THR A 381 -7.04 -9.22 -14.86
CA THR A 381 -7.82 -8.52 -15.91
C THR A 381 -7.00 -7.38 -16.55
N GLY A 382 -7.16 -7.21 -17.86
CA GLY A 382 -6.22 -6.48 -18.71
C GLY A 382 -6.19 -4.96 -18.62
N GLU A 383 -4.98 -4.43 -18.76
CA GLU A 383 -4.70 -3.14 -19.39
C GLU A 383 -3.36 -3.29 -20.13
N LYS A 384 -3.40 -3.24 -21.47
CA LYS A 384 -2.21 -3.34 -22.32
C LYS A 384 -1.39 -2.05 -22.18
N SER A 385 -0.29 -2.11 -21.43
CA SER A 385 0.79 -1.13 -21.57
C SER A 385 1.78 -1.62 -22.63
N GLN A 386 1.68 -1.09 -23.85
CA GLN A 386 2.72 -1.28 -24.87
C GLN A 386 3.97 -0.51 -24.45
N SER A 387 5.11 -1.21 -24.34
CA SER A 387 6.40 -0.59 -24.05
C SER A 387 6.96 0.13 -25.29
N VAL A 388 7.50 1.32 -25.06
CA VAL A 388 7.95 2.32 -26.05
C VAL A 388 9.22 1.89 -26.82
N TRP A 389 9.80 0.73 -26.51
CA TRP A 389 11.10 0.30 -27.05
C TRP A 389 11.03 -0.45 -28.38
N ALA A 390 9.84 -0.81 -28.86
CA ALA A 390 9.68 -1.55 -30.12
C ALA A 390 9.63 -0.67 -31.39
N GLN A 391 9.79 0.65 -31.29
CA GLN A 391 9.66 1.58 -32.44
C GLN A 391 10.96 2.12 -33.02
N LEU A 392 12.13 1.59 -32.61
CA LEU A 392 13.43 2.04 -33.15
C LEU A 392 14.26 0.85 -33.66
N SER A 393 13.71 0.07 -34.58
CA SER A 393 14.51 -0.75 -35.48
C SER A 393 13.69 -1.19 -36.69
N ASP A 394 13.33 -0.25 -37.56
CA ASP A 394 13.10 -0.60 -38.96
C ASP A 394 13.49 0.58 -39.85
N GLY A 395 14.63 0.43 -40.52
CA GLY A 395 15.29 1.46 -41.31
C GLY A 395 16.50 0.87 -42.03
N GLY A 396 16.28 -0.26 -42.71
CA GLY A 396 17.26 -0.94 -43.53
C GLY A 396 16.88 -0.90 -45.01
N ASP A 397 17.81 -0.39 -45.82
CA ASP A 397 17.72 -0.12 -47.25
C ASP A 397 17.10 -1.22 -48.13
N THR A 398 16.23 -0.82 -49.07
CA THR A 398 16.03 -1.56 -50.33
C THR A 398 15.89 -0.62 -51.53
N ILE A 399 17.01 -0.28 -52.18
CA ILE A 399 17.01 0.19 -53.58
C ILE A 399 16.97 -1.05 -54.48
N GLY A 400 15.76 -1.48 -54.84
CA GLY A 400 15.50 -2.48 -55.87
C GLY A 400 14.94 -1.83 -57.13
N ARG A 401 15.80 -1.51 -58.09
CA ARG A 401 15.41 -1.07 -59.45
C ARG A 401 14.57 -2.17 -60.13
N ARG A 402 13.30 -1.90 -60.41
CA ARG A 402 12.50 -2.66 -61.39
C ARG A 402 12.41 -1.87 -62.70
N VAL A 403 13.03 -2.44 -63.74
CA VAL A 403 12.89 -2.05 -65.15
C VAL A 403 11.48 -2.44 -65.62
N ARG A 404 10.78 -1.51 -66.27
CA ARG A 404 9.52 -1.75 -66.97
C ARG A 404 9.77 -1.55 -68.47
N GLN A 405 9.67 -2.61 -69.26
CA GLN A 405 9.62 -2.54 -70.72
C GLN A 405 8.19 -2.21 -71.16
N ARG A 406 8.08 -1.32 -72.16
CA ARG A 406 6.84 -0.85 -72.78
C ARG A 406 6.23 -1.91 -73.71
N HIS A 407 4.91 -1.98 -73.71
CA HIS A 407 4.12 -1.93 -74.94
C HIS A 407 3.16 -0.74 -74.85
#